data_AF-A0A7Z9ZL67-F1
#
_entry.id   AF-A0A7Z9ZL67-F1
#
_cell.length_a   1.000
_cell.length_b   1.000
_cell.length_c   1.000
_cell.angle_alpha   90.00
_cell.angle_beta   90.00
_cell.angle_gamma   90.00
#
_symmetry.space_group_name_H-M   'P 1'
#
loop_
_entity.id
_entity.type
_entity.pdbx_description
1 polymer ?
#
loop_
_entity_poly.entity_id
_entity_poly.type
_entity_poly.pdbx_seq_one_letter_code
_entity_poly.pdbx_strand_id
1 'polypeptide(L)' 'MKVLLLALIRLWQLTFSRVLPPTCRFYPSCSEYGYQAVARYGAI' A
#
# COMPACT_ATOMS: atom_id res chain seq x y z
N MET A 1 13.97 -1.36 9.29
CA MET A 1 12.53 -1.64 9.51
C MET A 1 11.62 -1.18 8.37
N LYS A 2 12.07 -0.28 7.47
CA LYS A 2 11.31 0.26 6.33
C LYS A 2 10.87 -0.81 5.30
N VAL A 3 11.72 -1.82 5.05
CA VAL A 3 11.46 -2.90 4.09
C VAL A 3 10.35 -3.86 4.56
N LEU A 4 10.23 -4.08 5.87
CA LEU A 4 9.27 -5.03 6.45
C LEU A 4 7.84 -4.48 6.34
N LEU A 5 7.66 -3.18 6.61
CA LEU A 5 6.40 -2.48 6.38
C LEU A 5 6.02 -2.42 4.88
N LEU A 6 6.98 -2.12 4.01
CA LEU A 6 6.73 -2.09 2.57
C LEU A 6 6.33 -3.47 2.04
N ALA A 7 6.97 -4.54 2.52
CA ALA A 7 6.63 -5.92 2.17
C ALA A 7 5.23 -6.31 2.65
N LEU A 8 4.83 -5.91 3.87
CA LEU A 8 3.47 -6.10 4.40
C LEU A 8 2.42 -5.38 3.56
N ILE A 9 2.66 -4.11 3.21
CA ILE A 9 1.75 -3.32 2.36
C ILE A 9 1.64 -3.96 0.97
N ARG A 10 2.76 -4.44 0.40
CA ARG A 10 2.76 -5.11 -0.91
C ARG A 10 2.03 -6.46 -0.87
N LEU A 11 2.20 -7.24 0.20
CA LEU A 11 1.47 -8.49 0.44
C LEU A 11 -0.03 -8.23 0.56
N TRP A 12 -0.42 -7.17 1.28
CA TRP A 12 -1.81 -6.75 1.38
C TRP A 12 -2.39 -6.33 0.02
N GLN A 13 -1.65 -5.54 -0.75
CA GLN A 13 -2.04 -5.16 -2.12
C GLN A 13 -2.18 -6.38 -3.04
N LEU A 14 -1.31 -7.39 -2.91
CA LEU A 14 -1.37 -8.59 -3.78
C LEU A 14 -2.45 -9.59 -3.39
N THR A 15 -2.85 -9.62 -2.11
CA THR A 15 -3.87 -10.56 -1.60
C THR A 15 -5.26 -9.94 -1.61
N PHE A 16 -5.45 -8.81 -0.91
CA PHE A 16 -6.77 -8.20 -0.74
C PHE A 16 -7.20 -7.37 -1.95
N SER A 17 -6.28 -6.67 -2.65
CA SER A 17 -6.66 -5.87 -3.83
C SER A 17 -7.07 -6.72 -5.05
N ARG A 18 -6.82 -8.03 -5.03
CA ARG A 18 -7.30 -8.97 -6.06
C ARG A 18 -8.75 -9.39 -5.84
N VAL A 19 -9.20 -9.42 -4.59
CA VAL A 19 -10.50 -9.96 -4.19
C VAL A 19 -11.53 -8.84 -4.05
N LEU A 20 -11.11 -7.65 -3.60
CA LEU A 20 -12.00 -6.52 -3.46
C LEU A 20 -12.13 -5.76 -4.79
N PRO A 21 -13.35 -5.34 -5.19
CA PRO A 21 -13.53 -4.42 -6.29
C PRO A 21 -12.80 -3.09 -5.99
N PRO A 22 -12.40 -2.32 -7.03
CA PRO A 22 -11.73 -1.05 -6.84
C PRO A 22 -12.67 -0.02 -6.19
N THR A 23 -12.65 0.03 -4.85
CA THR A 23 -13.44 0.97 -4.04
C THR A 23 -12.78 2.33 -3.88
N CYS A 24 -11.49 2.46 -4.22
CA CYS A 24 -10.79 3.74 -4.10
C CYS A 24 -11.33 4.76 -5.11
N ARG A 25 -12.00 5.80 -4.59
CA ARG A 25 -12.48 6.95 -5.37
C ARG A 25 -11.35 7.83 -5.91
N PHE A 26 -10.19 7.82 -5.24
CA PHE A 26 -9.02 8.62 -5.58
C PHE A 26 -7.94 7.74 -6.22
N TYR A 27 -7.25 8.29 -7.22
CA TYR A 27 -6.11 7.65 -7.89
C TYR A 27 -4.83 8.45 -7.60
N PRO A 28 -3.72 7.80 -7.19
CA PRO A 28 -3.58 6.36 -6.92
C PRO A 28 -4.36 5.92 -5.67
N SER A 29 -4.58 4.61 -5.52
CA SER A 29 -5.35 4.06 -4.38
C SER A 29 -4.73 4.43 -3.03
N CYS A 30 -5.53 4.42 -1.97
CA CYS A 30 -5.07 4.78 -0.61
C CYS A 30 -3.90 3.89 -0.15
N SER A 31 -3.91 2.60 -0.53
CA SER A 31 -2.82 1.67 -0.24
C SER A 31 -1.54 1.96 -1.05
N GLU A 32 -1.67 2.38 -2.32
CA GLU A 32 -0.54 2.78 -3.15
C GLU A 32 0.07 4.10 -2.67
N TYR A 33 -0.77 5.06 -2.26
CA TYR A 33 -0.31 6.31 -1.65
C TYR A 33 0.42 6.05 -0.34
N GLY A 34 -0.12 5.17 0.52
CA GLY A 34 0.55 4.73 1.74
C GLY A 34 1.90 4.07 1.46
N TYR A 35 1.97 3.21 0.44
CA TYR A 35 3.24 2.61 0.00
C TYR A 35 4.25 3.67 -0.43
N GLN A 36 3.86 4.64 -1.26
CA GLN A 36 4.73 5.73 -1.71
C GLN A 36 5.20 6.62 -0.55
N ALA A 37 4.30 6.93 0.39
CA ALA A 37 4.61 7.73 1.57
C ALA A 37 5.63 7.02 2.47
N VAL A 38 5.41 5.73 2.77
CA VAL A 38 6.34 4.93 3.58
C VAL A 38 7.66 4.72 2.84
N ALA A 39 7.64 4.54 1.52
CA ALA A 39 8.85 4.40 0.71
C ALA A 39 9.69 5.68 0.74
N ARG A 40 9.05 6.84 0.56
CA ARG A 40 9.73 8.14 0.47
C ARG A 40 10.16 8.67 1.83
N TYR A 41 9.24 8.74 2.79
CA TYR A 41 9.48 9.40 4.08
C TYR A 41 9.89 8.42 5.18
N GLY A 42 9.61 7.12 5.03
CA GLY A 42 9.76 6.16 6.12
C GLY A 42 8.54 6.13 7.03
N ALA A 43 8.37 5.01 7.71
CA ALA A 43 7.46 4.90 8.83
C ALA A 43 8.32 5.04 10.10
N ILE A 44 7.98 6.01 10.95
CA ILE A 44 8.56 6.24 12.27
C ILE A 44 7.93 5.26 13.26
#